data_AF-A0A1J7GG90-F1
#
_entry.id   AF-A0A1J7GG90-F1
#
_cell.length_a   1.000
_cell.length_b   1.000
_cell.length_c   1.000
_cell.angle_alpha   90.00
_cell.angle_beta   90.00
_cell.angle_gamma   90.00
#
_symmetry.space_group_name_H-M   'P 1'
#
loop_
_entity.id
_entity.type
_entity.pdbx_description
1 polymer ?
#
loop_
_entity_poly.entity_id
_entity_poly.type
_entity_poly.pdbx_seq_one_letter_code
_entity_poly.pdbx_strand_id
1 'polypeptide(L)'
;MGFRPGRSSGNGLTINMTRVQFSEQQFMKWVEFVGGLKHTVFGSAKNKLFPSFTLKVSKNPSKGDFSSIQAAIDSLPFINLVRVVIKVHKGVYKEKVNIPPLKSFITIQGSGADKTIVQWGDTAQTPGPKGQPLGTYGSATFAVNSPYFIAKNITFKNTTPIPDPGAVGKQAVALRISADTAVFQGCKFLGAQDTLYDHIGRHYYKDCYIEGSVDFIFGNALSLFEGCHVHAIAQNIGALTAQGRGSLLEDTGFSFVHCKVTGSGALYLGRAWGPFSRVVFAYTYMDNIIIPRGWYNWGDPNREV
;
A
#
# COMPACT_ATOMS: atom_id res chain seq x y z
N MET A 1 -6.94 -34.49 26.81
CA MET A 1 -7.65 -35.71 26.35
C MET A 1 -7.31 -35.93 24.89
N GLY A 2 -6.63 -37.03 24.57
CA GLY A 2 -6.21 -37.33 23.20
C GLY A 2 -7.37 -37.87 22.36
N PHE A 3 -7.51 -37.39 21.14
CA PHE A 3 -8.45 -37.92 20.16
C PHE A 3 -7.84 -39.17 19.49
N ARG A 4 -8.46 -40.33 19.71
CA ARG A 4 -8.23 -41.54 18.91
C ARG A 4 -9.00 -41.43 17.58
N PRO A 5 -8.41 -41.77 16.41
CA PRO A 5 -9.16 -41.88 15.18
C PRO A 5 -10.00 -43.16 15.19
N GLY A 6 -11.31 -43.01 15.00
CA GLY A 6 -12.23 -44.13 14.76
C GLY A 6 -11.96 -44.80 13.42
N ARG A 7 -12.18 -46.12 13.37
CA ARG A 7 -12.11 -46.97 12.18
C ARG A 7 -12.93 -46.38 11.02
N SER A 8 -12.27 -46.13 9.90
CA SER A 8 -12.93 -45.84 8.62
C SER A 8 -13.37 -47.17 7.98
N SER A 9 -14.69 -47.38 7.91
CA SER A 9 -15.31 -48.33 7.00
C SER A 9 -15.47 -47.66 5.64
N GLY A 10 -14.78 -48.19 4.63
CA GLY A 10 -14.81 -47.65 3.28
C GLY A 10 -16.19 -47.73 2.64
N ASN A 11 -16.49 -46.74 1.80
CA ASN A 11 -17.28 -46.90 0.59
C ASN A 11 -17.12 -45.66 -0.32
N GLY A 12 -16.73 -45.89 -1.58
CA GLY A 12 -16.98 -44.95 -2.67
C GLY A 12 -15.79 -44.19 -3.25
N LEU A 13 -14.64 -44.82 -3.50
CA LEU A 13 -13.68 -44.28 -4.49
C LEU A 13 -14.26 -44.54 -5.89
N THR A 14 -14.96 -43.56 -6.44
CA THR A 14 -15.18 -43.47 -7.89
C THR A 14 -14.20 -42.45 -8.45
N ILE A 15 -13.56 -42.83 -9.56
CA ILE A 15 -12.51 -42.14 -10.35
C ILE A 15 -11.08 -42.46 -9.87
N ASN A 16 -10.28 -43.07 -10.76
CA ASN A 16 -8.83 -43.29 -10.63
C ASN A 16 -8.09 -41.95 -10.49
N MET A 17 -8.14 -41.35 -9.31
CA MET A 17 -7.31 -40.19 -8.97
C MET A 17 -6.03 -40.66 -8.30
N THR A 18 -4.90 -40.13 -8.75
CA THR A 18 -3.63 -40.31 -8.06
C THR A 18 -3.69 -39.66 -6.68
N ARG A 19 -2.82 -40.10 -5.76
CA ARG A 19 -2.70 -39.49 -4.43
C ARG A 19 -2.39 -37.98 -4.49
N VAL A 20 -1.68 -37.56 -5.54
CA VAL A 20 -1.38 -36.14 -5.84
C VAL A 20 -2.65 -35.39 -6.20
N GLN A 21 -3.43 -35.90 -7.16
CA GLN A 21 -4.70 -35.28 -7.57
C GLN A 21 -5.69 -35.16 -6.41
N PHE A 22 -5.75 -36.17 -5.53
CA PHE A 22 -6.56 -36.11 -4.32
C PHE A 22 -6.09 -34.99 -3.38
N SER A 23 -4.78 -34.87 -3.15
CA SER A 23 -4.21 -33.82 -2.30
C SER A 23 -4.46 -32.42 -2.88
N GLU A 24 -4.30 -32.23 -4.18
CA GLU A 24 -4.61 -30.98 -4.88
C GLU A 24 -6.09 -30.63 -4.75
N GLN A 25 -6.98 -31.59 -4.93
CA GLN A 25 -8.41 -31.36 -4.79
C GLN A 25 -8.80 -30.98 -3.35
N GLN A 26 -8.19 -31.60 -2.34
CA GLN A 26 -8.42 -31.22 -0.94
C GLN A 26 -7.86 -29.83 -0.64
N PHE A 27 -6.70 -29.49 -1.17
CA PHE A 27 -6.12 -28.15 -1.05
C PHE A 27 -7.02 -27.10 -1.70
N MET A 28 -7.51 -27.33 -2.92
CA MET A 28 -8.42 -26.40 -3.60
C MET A 28 -9.75 -26.24 -2.85
N LYS A 29 -10.32 -27.32 -2.30
CA LYS A 29 -11.50 -27.24 -1.42
C LYS A 29 -11.22 -26.43 -0.16
N TRP A 30 -10.05 -26.60 0.44
CA TRP A 30 -9.65 -25.80 1.59
C TRP A 30 -9.49 -24.33 1.21
N VAL A 31 -8.84 -24.00 0.09
CA VAL A 31 -8.70 -22.64 -0.45
C VAL A 31 -10.07 -21.99 -0.69
N GLU A 32 -11.00 -22.70 -1.32
CA GLU A 32 -12.37 -22.23 -1.55
C GLU A 32 -13.11 -22.00 -0.22
N PHE A 33 -12.95 -22.90 0.74
CA PHE A 33 -13.59 -22.78 2.05
C PHE A 33 -13.04 -21.60 2.85
N VAL A 34 -11.71 -21.47 2.97
CA VAL A 34 -11.07 -20.41 3.76
C VAL A 34 -11.11 -19.06 3.06
N GLY A 35 -11.09 -19.03 1.72
CA GLY A 35 -11.17 -17.82 0.91
C GLY A 35 -12.60 -17.35 0.62
N GLY A 36 -13.60 -18.18 0.91
CA GLY A 36 -15.00 -17.84 0.72
C GLY A 36 -15.45 -16.74 1.68
N LEU A 37 -16.11 -15.70 1.17
CA LEU A 37 -16.69 -14.59 1.98
C LEU A 37 -17.76 -15.04 3.00
N LYS A 38 -18.17 -16.32 2.97
CA LYS A 38 -19.07 -16.95 3.94
C LYS A 38 -18.32 -17.55 5.15
N HIS A 39 -16.99 -17.62 5.10
CA HIS A 39 -16.18 -18.17 6.19
C HIS A 39 -16.28 -17.26 7.43
N THR A 40 -16.25 -17.85 8.62
CA THR A 40 -16.46 -17.14 9.90
C THR A 40 -15.41 -16.06 10.19
N VAL A 41 -14.23 -16.17 9.56
CA VAL A 41 -13.17 -15.14 9.63
C VAL A 41 -13.52 -13.87 8.85
N PHE A 42 -14.40 -13.96 7.84
CA PHE A 42 -14.89 -12.84 7.04
C PHE A 42 -16.27 -12.40 7.54
N GLY A 43 -16.32 -11.87 8.75
CA GLY A 43 -17.51 -11.20 9.25
C GLY A 43 -17.70 -9.85 8.55
N SER A 44 -18.93 -9.55 8.08
CA SER A 44 -19.26 -8.17 7.70
C SER A 44 -19.08 -7.26 8.91
N ALA A 45 -18.23 -6.25 8.79
CA ALA A 45 -18.05 -5.25 9.83
C ALA A 45 -19.39 -4.55 10.11
N LYS A 46 -20.04 -4.89 11.23
CA LYS A 46 -21.31 -4.29 11.66
C LYS A 46 -21.15 -2.88 12.25
N ASN A 47 -19.91 -2.41 12.40
CA ASN A 47 -19.61 -1.11 12.96
C ASN A 47 -19.93 -0.01 11.93
N LYS A 48 -21.12 0.58 12.04
CA LYS A 48 -21.37 1.92 11.47
C LYS A 48 -20.49 2.91 12.24
N LEU A 49 -19.33 3.25 11.67
CA LEU A 49 -18.41 4.23 12.25
C LEU A 49 -19.02 5.63 12.11
N PHE A 50 -19.50 6.19 13.22
CA PHE A 50 -19.80 7.61 13.31
C PHE A 50 -18.54 8.35 13.78
N PRO A 51 -18.12 9.43 13.11
CA PRO A 51 -17.00 10.22 13.58
C PRO A 51 -17.38 10.91 14.89
N SER A 52 -16.50 10.84 15.89
CA SER A 52 -16.67 11.61 17.13
C SER A 52 -16.49 13.10 16.86
N PHE A 53 -15.65 13.45 15.88
CA PHE A 53 -15.39 14.82 15.51
C PHE A 53 -15.12 14.97 14.02
N THR A 54 -15.52 16.10 13.42
CA THR A 54 -15.25 16.42 12.01
C THR A 54 -14.61 17.79 11.89
N LEU A 55 -13.47 17.86 11.23
CA LEU A 55 -12.78 19.11 10.87
C LEU A 55 -12.87 19.32 9.36
N LYS A 56 -12.94 20.58 8.93
CA LYS A 56 -12.93 20.99 7.52
C LYS A 56 -11.64 21.72 7.21
N VAL A 57 -10.96 21.27 6.17
CA VAL A 57 -9.77 21.95 5.63
C VAL A 57 -10.15 22.55 4.28
N SER A 58 -9.96 23.85 4.11
CA SER A 58 -10.26 24.55 2.86
C SER A 58 -9.32 25.72 2.63
N LYS A 59 -8.86 25.88 1.40
CA LYS A 59 -8.16 27.10 0.98
C LYS A 59 -9.07 28.34 0.97
N ASN A 60 -10.39 28.17 0.98
CA ASN A 60 -11.33 29.27 1.18
C ASN A 60 -11.63 29.41 2.68
N PRO A 61 -11.24 30.52 3.33
CA PRO A 61 -11.43 30.72 4.76
C PRO A 61 -12.90 30.62 5.23
N SER A 62 -13.86 30.93 4.36
CA SER A 62 -15.30 30.82 4.69
C SER A 62 -15.84 29.38 4.71
N LYS A 63 -15.04 28.39 4.27
CA LYS A 63 -15.48 27.00 4.06
C LYS A 63 -14.69 25.97 4.87
N GLY A 64 -13.65 26.38 5.59
CA GLY A 64 -12.79 25.49 6.36
C GLY A 64 -12.54 26.04 7.76
N ASP A 65 -12.39 25.13 8.72
CA ASP A 65 -11.89 25.43 10.06
C ASP A 65 -10.38 25.70 10.00
N PHE A 66 -9.69 25.10 9.02
CA PHE A 66 -8.26 25.25 8.76
C PHE A 66 -7.97 25.47 7.27
N SER A 67 -6.84 26.11 6.97
CA SER A 67 -6.35 26.32 5.59
C SER A 67 -5.37 25.24 5.12
N SER A 68 -4.81 24.44 6.02
CA SER A 68 -3.88 23.34 5.74
C SER A 68 -4.26 22.07 6.49
N ILE A 69 -3.84 20.91 5.96
CA ILE A 69 -4.08 19.60 6.56
C ILE A 69 -3.25 19.44 7.84
N GLN A 70 -1.99 19.88 7.82
CA GLN A 70 -1.11 19.81 8.99
C GLN A 70 -1.68 20.61 10.18
N ALA A 71 -2.21 21.81 9.95
CA ALA A 71 -2.79 22.62 11.03
C ALA A 71 -4.02 21.94 11.67
N ALA A 72 -4.85 21.27 10.88
CA ALA A 72 -5.98 20.49 11.41
C ALA A 72 -5.49 19.32 12.29
N ILE A 73 -4.43 18.61 11.86
CA ILE A 73 -3.81 17.54 12.65
C ILE A 73 -3.19 18.10 13.94
N ASP A 74 -2.55 19.26 13.88
CA ASP A 74 -1.88 19.89 15.01
C ASP A 74 -2.86 20.43 16.05
N SER A 75 -4.08 20.78 15.65
CA SER A 75 -5.15 21.19 16.57
C SER A 75 -5.68 20.07 17.46
N LEU A 76 -5.42 18.80 17.11
CA LEU A 76 -5.88 17.66 17.89
C LEU A 76 -5.03 17.47 19.15
N PRO A 77 -5.61 16.92 20.23
CA PRO A 77 -4.87 16.55 21.42
C PRO A 77 -3.66 15.66 21.09
N PHE A 78 -2.63 15.73 21.94
CA PHE A 78 -1.41 14.94 21.78
C PHE A 78 -1.69 13.43 21.67
N ILE A 79 -2.64 12.93 22.46
CA ILE A 79 -3.17 11.57 22.38
C ILE A 79 -4.60 11.64 21.84
N ASN A 80 -4.84 11.02 20.69
CA ASN A 80 -6.19 10.91 20.12
C ASN A 80 -6.75 9.49 20.30
N LEU A 81 -7.87 9.38 21.00
CA LEU A 81 -8.52 8.10 21.32
C LEU A 81 -9.79 7.85 20.51
N VAL A 82 -10.24 8.82 19.71
CA VAL A 82 -11.53 8.78 19.01
C VAL A 82 -11.37 9.04 17.52
N ARG A 83 -12.31 8.56 16.71
CA ARG A 83 -12.29 8.76 15.26
C ARG A 83 -12.53 10.24 14.93
N VAL A 84 -11.52 10.89 14.33
CA VAL A 84 -11.62 12.25 13.79
C VAL A 84 -11.61 12.19 12.27
N VAL A 85 -12.60 12.81 11.62
CA VAL A 85 -12.66 12.93 10.16
C VAL A 85 -12.27 14.35 9.75
N ILE A 86 -11.14 14.48 9.07
CA ILE A 86 -10.68 15.71 8.44
C ILE A 86 -11.15 15.70 6.99
N LYS A 87 -12.19 16.47 6.70
CA LYS A 87 -12.74 16.68 5.34
C LYS A 87 -11.94 17.74 4.63
N VAL A 88 -11.20 17.34 3.60
CA VAL A 88 -10.37 18.24 2.80
C VAL A 88 -11.14 18.64 1.55
N HIS A 89 -11.41 19.92 1.42
CA HIS A 89 -12.12 20.48 0.27
C HIS A 89 -11.27 20.36 -1.01
N LYS A 90 -11.90 20.58 -2.17
CA LYS A 90 -11.19 20.64 -3.44
C LYS A 90 -10.08 21.70 -3.41
N GLY A 91 -8.92 21.37 -3.96
CA GLY A 91 -7.75 22.23 -4.01
C GLY A 91 -6.45 21.45 -4.08
N VAL A 92 -5.39 22.15 -4.48
CA VAL A 92 -4.01 21.65 -4.41
C VAL A 92 -3.36 22.23 -3.16
N TYR A 93 -3.01 21.38 -2.21
CA TYR A 93 -2.38 21.71 -0.93
C TYR A 93 -0.89 21.45 -1.04
N LYS A 94 -0.09 22.52 -1.15
CA LYS A 94 1.38 22.42 -1.23
C LYS A 94 1.94 22.48 0.19
N GLU A 95 1.96 21.33 0.86
CA GLU A 95 2.41 21.18 2.24
C GLU A 95 2.98 19.79 2.45
N LYS A 96 3.86 19.67 3.44
CA LYS A 96 4.33 18.39 3.95
C LYS A 96 3.53 18.04 5.19
N VAL A 97 2.99 16.83 5.24
CA VAL A 97 2.11 16.39 6.33
C VAL A 97 2.73 15.23 7.09
N ASN A 98 2.69 15.29 8.42
CA ASN A 98 3.13 14.23 9.30
C ASN A 98 2.08 13.97 10.39
N ILE A 99 1.56 12.75 10.45
CA ILE A 99 0.71 12.26 11.53
C ILE A 99 1.61 11.54 12.55
N PRO A 100 1.80 12.10 13.77
CA PRO A 100 2.61 11.50 14.82
C PRO A 100 1.97 10.22 15.38
N PRO A 101 2.76 9.31 15.99
CA PRO A 101 2.27 8.01 16.43
C PRO A 101 1.07 8.01 17.38
N LEU A 102 0.94 9.02 18.24
CA LEU A 102 -0.11 9.11 19.26
C LEU A 102 -1.42 9.73 18.75
N LYS A 103 -1.50 10.10 17.46
CA LYS A 103 -2.70 10.65 16.83
C LYS A 103 -3.49 9.59 16.05
N SER A 104 -3.87 8.51 16.74
CA SER A 104 -4.57 7.35 16.15
C SER A 104 -5.94 7.72 15.61
N PHE A 105 -6.57 6.84 14.83
CA PHE A 105 -7.97 7.00 14.38
C PHE A 105 -8.26 8.26 13.55
N ILE A 106 -7.27 8.82 12.87
CA ILE A 106 -7.48 9.92 11.92
C ILE A 106 -8.03 9.39 10.60
N THR A 107 -9.00 10.11 10.03
CA THR A 107 -9.50 9.89 8.68
C THR A 107 -9.32 11.15 7.85
N ILE A 108 -8.63 11.04 6.72
CA ILE A 108 -8.51 12.11 5.73
C ILE A 108 -9.47 11.80 4.60
N GLN A 109 -10.43 12.70 4.36
CA GLN A 109 -11.44 12.51 3.31
C GLN A 109 -11.43 13.70 2.34
N GLY A 110 -10.95 13.47 1.12
CA GLY A 110 -10.99 14.47 0.06
C GLY A 110 -12.36 14.59 -0.60
N SER A 111 -12.50 15.61 -1.45
CA SER A 111 -13.72 15.87 -2.24
C SER A 111 -13.78 15.05 -3.55
N GLY A 112 -12.88 14.08 -3.72
CA GLY A 112 -12.60 13.38 -4.97
C GLY A 112 -11.09 13.42 -5.25
N ALA A 113 -10.51 12.29 -5.64
CA ALA A 113 -9.06 12.20 -5.77
C ALA A 113 -8.50 13.12 -6.86
N ASP A 114 -9.26 13.36 -7.94
CA ASP A 114 -8.90 14.33 -8.98
C ASP A 114 -9.07 15.80 -8.57
N LYS A 115 -9.72 16.06 -7.43
CA LYS A 115 -10.11 17.40 -6.99
C LYS A 115 -9.34 17.86 -5.76
N THR A 116 -8.85 16.93 -4.95
CA THR A 116 -8.12 17.21 -3.71
C THR A 116 -6.75 16.54 -3.79
N ILE A 117 -5.71 17.36 -3.87
CA ILE A 117 -4.32 16.91 -4.06
C ILE A 117 -3.48 17.52 -2.95
N VAL A 118 -2.76 16.70 -2.18
CA VAL A 118 -1.67 17.15 -1.32
C VAL A 118 -0.35 16.84 -2.01
N GLN A 119 0.54 17.82 -2.11
CA GLN A 119 1.78 17.68 -2.85
C GLN A 119 2.98 18.36 -2.19
N TRP A 120 4.13 17.72 -2.31
CA TRP A 120 5.44 18.26 -1.93
C TRP A 120 6.51 17.71 -2.88
N GLY A 121 7.77 18.15 -2.75
CA GLY A 121 8.82 17.87 -3.74
C GLY A 121 10.17 17.53 -3.13
N ASP A 122 10.19 16.80 -2.01
CA ASP A 122 11.44 16.36 -1.40
C ASP A 122 11.95 15.08 -2.07
N THR A 123 13.27 14.97 -2.15
CA THR A 123 13.99 13.74 -2.51
C THR A 123 14.78 13.26 -1.30
N ALA A 124 15.35 12.05 -1.38
CA ALA A 124 16.25 11.55 -0.36
C ALA A 124 17.48 12.46 -0.14
N GLN A 125 17.92 13.20 -1.16
CA GLN A 125 19.01 14.17 -1.08
C GLN A 125 18.62 15.56 -0.59
N THR A 126 17.32 15.87 -0.47
CA THR A 126 16.91 17.18 0.03
C THR A 126 17.56 17.42 1.41
N PRO A 127 18.20 18.58 1.64
CA PRO A 127 18.79 18.90 2.94
C PRO A 127 17.72 18.97 4.02
N GLY A 128 17.92 18.21 5.09
CA GLY A 128 17.11 18.25 6.30
C GLY A 128 17.50 19.40 7.23
N PRO A 129 16.85 19.51 8.41
CA PRO A 129 17.02 20.65 9.31
C PRO A 129 18.45 20.91 9.83
N LYS A 130 19.33 19.89 9.84
CA LYS A 130 20.74 20.03 10.24
C LYS A 130 21.69 19.89 9.05
N GLY A 131 21.20 20.07 7.82
CA GLY A 131 21.97 19.99 6.57
C GLY A 131 22.23 18.57 6.05
N GLN A 132 21.91 17.53 6.82
CA GLN A 132 22.01 16.14 6.39
C GLN A 132 20.90 15.77 5.40
N PRO A 133 21.12 14.87 4.42
CA PRO A 133 20.06 14.37 3.55
C PRO A 133 18.87 13.82 4.34
N LEU A 134 17.64 14.12 3.90
CA LEU A 134 16.42 13.57 4.51
C LEU A 134 16.35 12.04 4.44
N GLY A 135 17.00 11.44 3.44
CA GLY A 135 16.83 10.04 3.08
C GLY A 135 15.44 9.74 2.53
N THR A 136 15.25 8.54 1.98
CA THR A 136 13.96 8.11 1.42
C THR A 136 12.83 8.25 2.45
N TYR A 137 13.07 7.85 3.70
CA TYR A 137 12.09 7.94 4.79
C TYR A 137 11.59 9.38 5.04
N GLY A 138 12.51 10.35 5.01
CA GLY A 138 12.22 11.76 5.24
C GLY A 138 11.66 12.48 4.02
N SER A 139 11.75 11.91 2.82
CA SER A 139 11.26 12.53 1.57
C SER A 139 9.73 12.55 1.42
N ALA A 140 9.01 11.80 2.26
CA ALA A 140 7.57 11.64 2.15
C ALA A 140 6.80 12.97 2.17
N THR A 141 5.98 13.21 1.15
CA THR A 141 5.02 14.32 1.13
C THR A 141 3.99 14.17 2.25
N PHE A 142 3.49 12.95 2.44
CA PHE A 142 2.54 12.62 3.50
C PHE A 142 3.05 11.41 4.30
N ALA A 143 3.38 11.62 5.56
CA ALA A 143 3.88 10.61 6.47
C ALA A 143 2.84 10.26 7.53
N VAL A 144 2.49 8.97 7.63
CA VAL A 144 1.57 8.45 8.64
C VAL A 144 2.33 7.50 9.55
N ASN A 145 2.35 7.78 10.85
CA ASN A 145 3.01 6.93 11.84
C ASN A 145 2.03 6.42 12.92
N SER A 146 0.72 6.55 12.68
CA SER A 146 -0.32 6.28 13.68
C SER A 146 -1.37 5.28 13.19
N PRO A 147 -1.80 4.33 14.04
CA PRO A 147 -2.66 3.22 13.62
C PRO A 147 -4.12 3.63 13.37
N TYR A 148 -4.87 2.74 12.73
CA TYR A 148 -6.29 2.92 12.40
C TYR A 148 -6.56 4.09 11.43
N PHE A 149 -5.54 4.49 10.68
CA PHE A 149 -5.62 5.56 9.69
C PHE A 149 -6.54 5.19 8.52
N ILE A 150 -7.30 6.16 8.03
CA ILE A 150 -8.10 6.00 6.82
C ILE A 150 -7.86 7.19 5.89
N ALA A 151 -7.61 6.94 4.61
CA ALA A 151 -7.66 7.94 3.56
C ALA A 151 -8.74 7.59 2.53
N LYS A 152 -9.53 8.59 2.11
CA LYS A 152 -10.56 8.42 1.08
C LYS A 152 -10.51 9.55 0.07
N ASN A 153 -10.60 9.20 -1.21
CA ASN A 153 -10.88 10.13 -2.30
C ASN A 153 -9.95 11.36 -2.32
N ILE A 154 -8.65 11.14 -2.13
CA ILE A 154 -7.61 12.18 -2.11
C ILE A 154 -6.36 11.69 -2.86
N THR A 155 -5.62 12.62 -3.46
CA THR A 155 -4.33 12.33 -4.12
C THR A 155 -3.17 12.77 -3.24
N PHE A 156 -2.19 11.88 -3.07
CA PHE A 156 -0.87 12.16 -2.49
C PHE A 156 0.15 12.21 -3.62
N LYS A 157 0.90 13.31 -3.73
CA LYS A 157 1.83 13.51 -4.85
C LYS A 157 3.21 13.97 -4.39
N ASN A 158 4.25 13.29 -4.83
CA ASN A 158 5.58 13.89 -4.88
C ASN A 158 5.79 14.51 -6.26
N THR A 159 6.22 15.77 -6.33
CA THR A 159 6.38 16.52 -7.59
C THR A 159 7.74 16.34 -8.23
N THR A 160 8.64 15.56 -7.63
CA THR A 160 9.96 15.25 -8.20
C THR A 160 9.78 14.51 -9.53
N PRO A 161 10.47 14.93 -10.62
CA PRO A 161 10.37 14.25 -11.91
C PRO A 161 11.03 12.88 -11.88
N ILE A 162 10.82 12.11 -12.95
CA ILE A 162 11.54 10.85 -13.17
C ILE A 162 13.05 11.15 -13.19
N PRO A 163 13.85 10.48 -12.35
CA PRO A 163 15.29 10.70 -12.35
C PRO A 163 15.96 10.08 -13.57
N ASP A 164 17.07 10.69 -13.99
CA ASP A 164 17.94 10.10 -15.01
C ASP A 164 18.46 8.72 -14.56
N PRO A 165 18.69 7.78 -15.49
CA PRO A 165 19.29 6.48 -15.17
C PRO A 165 20.60 6.63 -14.38
N GLY A 166 20.70 5.94 -13.23
CA GLY A 166 21.88 5.97 -12.37
C GLY A 166 21.97 7.17 -11.42
N ALA A 167 21.00 8.08 -11.43
CA ALA A 167 20.98 9.20 -10.50
C ALA A 167 20.89 8.72 -9.04
N VAL A 168 21.78 9.24 -8.20
CA VAL A 168 21.85 8.89 -6.79
C VAL A 168 20.91 9.78 -5.99
N GLY A 169 20.22 9.22 -4.98
CA GLY A 169 19.50 10.00 -3.98
C GLY A 169 18.20 10.67 -4.48
N LYS A 170 17.65 10.19 -5.59
CA LYS A 170 16.44 10.75 -6.23
C LYS A 170 15.13 10.06 -5.81
N GLN A 171 15.18 9.14 -4.84
CA GLN A 171 13.99 8.56 -4.24
C GLN A 171 13.08 9.68 -3.70
N ALA A 172 11.79 9.63 -4.01
CA ALA A 172 10.88 10.74 -3.77
C ALA A 172 9.47 10.24 -3.40
N VAL A 173 9.25 10.07 -2.09
CA VAL A 173 8.04 9.42 -1.58
C VAL A 173 6.83 10.36 -1.62
N ALA A 174 5.71 9.91 -2.19
CA ALA A 174 4.43 10.60 -2.17
C ALA A 174 3.67 10.33 -0.87
N LEU A 175 3.62 9.06 -0.44
CA LEU A 175 3.06 8.68 0.86
C LEU A 175 3.91 7.61 1.53
N ARG A 176 4.15 7.78 2.82
CA ARG A 176 4.70 6.74 3.70
C ARG A 176 3.69 6.37 4.78
N ILE A 177 3.46 5.08 4.97
CA ILE A 177 2.65 4.54 6.06
C ILE A 177 3.48 3.59 6.92
N SER A 178 3.66 3.96 8.19
CA SER A 178 4.41 3.23 9.21
C SER A 178 3.50 2.96 10.42
N ALA A 179 2.37 2.28 10.22
CA ALA A 179 1.41 2.07 11.30
C ALA A 179 0.40 0.97 10.98
N ASP A 180 -0.09 0.27 12.00
CA ASP A 180 -0.97 -0.86 11.77
C ASP A 180 -2.45 -0.47 11.48
N THR A 181 -3.15 -1.34 10.75
CA THR A 181 -4.58 -1.22 10.43
C THR A 181 -4.93 0.06 9.65
N ALA A 182 -4.32 0.28 8.50
CA ALA A 182 -4.61 1.43 7.64
C ALA A 182 -5.49 1.05 6.42
N VAL A 183 -6.36 1.97 6.00
CA VAL A 183 -7.18 1.80 4.79
C VAL A 183 -7.04 3.00 3.85
N PHE A 184 -6.89 2.73 2.56
CA PHE A 184 -6.89 3.72 1.50
C PHE A 184 -7.97 3.33 0.48
N GLN A 185 -8.94 4.21 0.23
CA GLN A 185 -10.06 3.91 -0.66
C GLN A 185 -10.24 5.02 -1.70
N GLY A 186 -10.17 4.68 -2.99
CA GLY A 186 -10.34 5.67 -4.06
C GLY A 186 -9.25 6.75 -4.06
N CYS A 187 -8.07 6.45 -3.54
CA CYS A 187 -6.95 7.39 -3.45
C CYS A 187 -6.05 7.32 -4.68
N LYS A 188 -5.29 8.38 -4.94
CA LYS A 188 -4.18 8.33 -5.91
C LYS A 188 -2.83 8.57 -5.24
N PHE A 189 -1.81 7.86 -5.69
CA PHE A 189 -0.43 8.01 -5.25
C PHE A 189 0.41 8.29 -6.49
N LEU A 190 0.95 9.51 -6.58
CA LEU A 190 1.63 10.00 -7.78
C LEU A 190 3.08 10.34 -7.45
N GLY A 191 4.02 9.75 -8.15
CA GLY A 191 5.45 9.98 -7.99
C GLY A 191 6.23 9.32 -9.11
N ALA A 192 7.54 9.21 -8.94
CA ALA A 192 8.41 8.51 -9.87
C ALA A 192 9.11 7.34 -9.15
N GLN A 193 10.33 7.54 -8.67
CA GLN A 193 11.03 6.54 -7.87
C GLN A 193 10.51 6.56 -6.42
N ASP A 194 10.21 5.38 -5.87
CA ASP A 194 9.78 5.17 -4.48
C ASP A 194 8.45 5.90 -4.13
N THR A 195 7.46 5.91 -5.01
CA THR A 195 6.19 6.65 -4.82
C THR A 195 5.46 6.31 -3.51
N LEU A 196 5.18 5.03 -3.26
CA LEU A 196 4.43 4.55 -2.11
C LEU A 196 5.35 3.73 -1.21
N TYR A 197 5.72 4.33 -0.08
CA TYR A 197 6.49 3.66 0.96
C TYR A 197 5.53 2.96 1.93
N ASP A 198 5.16 1.75 1.57
CA ASP A 198 4.34 0.83 2.34
C ASP A 198 5.16 0.14 3.45
N HIS A 199 5.62 0.94 4.40
CA HIS A 199 6.78 0.66 5.24
C HIS A 199 6.54 -0.51 6.22
N ILE A 200 5.57 -0.40 7.12
CA ILE A 200 5.28 -1.42 8.14
C ILE A 200 3.84 -1.31 8.65
N GLY A 201 3.20 -2.46 8.89
CA GLY A 201 1.82 -2.56 9.37
C GLY A 201 0.96 -3.41 8.45
N ARG A 202 -0.33 -3.52 8.78
CA ARG A 202 -1.35 -4.16 7.93
C ARG A 202 -2.17 -3.11 7.21
N HIS A 203 -2.15 -3.11 5.88
CA HIS A 203 -2.81 -2.08 5.09
C HIS A 203 -3.72 -2.67 4.01
N TYR A 204 -4.79 -1.94 3.73
CA TYR A 204 -5.74 -2.29 2.67
C TYR A 204 -5.93 -1.11 1.73
N TYR A 205 -5.63 -1.34 0.45
CA TYR A 205 -5.79 -0.38 -0.63
C TYR A 205 -6.90 -0.87 -1.54
N LYS A 206 -7.96 -0.08 -1.69
CA LYS A 206 -9.13 -0.43 -2.50
C LYS A 206 -9.42 0.64 -3.54
N ASP A 207 -9.59 0.22 -4.80
CA ASP A 207 -9.96 1.12 -5.90
C ASP A 207 -8.99 2.31 -6.04
N CYS A 208 -7.71 2.10 -5.74
CA CYS A 208 -6.68 3.15 -5.76
C CYS A 208 -5.95 3.19 -7.10
N TYR A 209 -5.41 4.36 -7.45
CA TYR A 209 -4.47 4.53 -8.56
C TYR A 209 -3.06 4.79 -8.03
N ILE A 210 -2.07 4.04 -8.49
CA ILE A 210 -0.68 4.16 -8.03
C ILE A 210 0.24 4.28 -9.24
N GLU A 211 1.04 5.34 -9.28
CA GLU A 211 1.91 5.66 -10.41
C GLU A 211 3.36 5.84 -9.99
N GLY A 212 4.28 5.28 -10.78
CA GLY A 212 5.71 5.52 -10.60
C GLY A 212 6.58 4.78 -11.60
N SER A 213 7.90 4.83 -11.40
CA SER A 213 8.89 4.27 -12.32
C SER A 213 9.65 3.10 -11.71
N VAL A 214 10.50 3.37 -10.71
CA VAL A 214 11.38 2.39 -10.07
C VAL A 214 10.94 2.19 -8.63
N ASP A 215 10.75 0.93 -8.24
CA ASP A 215 10.40 0.48 -6.89
C ASP A 215 9.22 1.25 -6.29
N PHE A 216 8.24 1.62 -7.13
CA PHE A 216 7.28 2.65 -6.74
C PHE A 216 6.22 2.16 -5.74
N ILE A 217 6.18 0.87 -5.43
CA ILE A 217 5.52 0.30 -4.25
C ILE A 217 6.57 -0.53 -3.48
N PHE A 218 7.02 -0.05 -2.32
CA PHE A 218 8.13 -0.68 -1.60
C PHE A 218 7.93 -0.62 -0.08
N GLY A 219 8.64 -1.49 0.64
CA GLY A 219 8.52 -1.61 2.10
C GLY A 219 8.32 -3.04 2.56
N ASN A 220 7.93 -3.21 3.82
CA ASN A 220 7.77 -4.51 4.47
C ASN A 220 6.40 -4.67 5.16
N ALA A 221 5.37 -3.97 4.71
CA ALA A 221 4.02 -4.15 5.22
C ALA A 221 3.39 -5.50 4.81
N LEU A 222 2.31 -5.88 5.49
CA LEU A 222 1.36 -6.89 5.06
C LEU A 222 0.17 -6.18 4.39
N SER A 223 0.16 -6.16 3.06
CA SER A 223 -0.78 -5.30 2.33
C SER A 223 -1.57 -6.04 1.27
N LEU A 224 -2.86 -5.72 1.22
CA LEU A 224 -3.77 -6.12 0.15
C LEU A 224 -4.14 -4.90 -0.70
N PHE A 225 -3.87 -5.00 -1.99
CA PHE A 225 -4.30 -4.09 -3.04
C PHE A 225 -5.41 -4.77 -3.83
N GLU A 226 -6.63 -4.26 -3.74
CA GLU A 226 -7.81 -4.84 -4.38
C GLU A 226 -8.44 -3.85 -5.36
N GLY A 227 -8.64 -4.26 -6.61
CA GLY A 227 -9.25 -3.42 -7.63
C GLY A 227 -8.41 -2.19 -7.99
N CYS A 228 -7.12 -2.18 -7.64
CA CYS A 228 -6.24 -1.05 -7.87
C CYS A 228 -5.75 -0.99 -9.32
N HIS A 229 -5.52 0.22 -9.82
CA HIS A 229 -4.82 0.48 -11.07
C HIS A 229 -3.40 0.93 -10.78
N VAL A 230 -2.44 0.10 -11.17
CA VAL A 230 -1.01 0.33 -11.03
C VAL A 230 -0.44 0.72 -12.40
N HIS A 231 0.15 1.91 -12.50
CA HIS A 231 0.56 2.52 -13.76
C HIS A 231 2.05 2.89 -13.74
N ALA A 232 2.84 2.20 -14.56
CA ALA A 232 4.26 2.51 -14.71
C ALA A 232 4.46 3.70 -15.65
N ILE A 233 5.31 4.64 -15.24
CA ILE A 233 5.78 5.76 -16.07
C ILE A 233 7.29 5.64 -16.32
N ALA A 234 7.80 4.41 -16.42
CA ALA A 234 9.21 4.19 -16.68
C ALA A 234 9.58 4.62 -18.10
N GLN A 235 10.73 5.27 -18.26
CA GLN A 235 11.25 5.66 -19.58
C GLN A 235 11.96 4.49 -20.27
N ASN A 236 12.76 3.72 -19.52
CA ASN A 236 13.53 2.58 -20.04
C ASN A 236 13.12 1.29 -19.33
N ILE A 237 13.57 1.13 -18.09
CA ILE A 237 13.30 -0.03 -17.26
C ILE A 237 12.78 0.47 -15.91
N GLY A 238 11.70 -0.13 -15.43
CA GLY A 238 11.10 0.14 -14.13
C GLY A 238 10.92 -1.13 -13.30
N ALA A 239 10.46 -0.94 -12.08
CA ALA A 239 10.05 -2.03 -11.21
C ALA A 239 8.81 -1.60 -10.42
N LEU A 240 7.78 -2.44 -10.44
CA LEU A 240 6.53 -2.15 -9.76
C LEU A 240 6.71 -2.27 -8.25
N THR A 241 7.26 -3.38 -7.77
CA THR A 241 7.49 -3.62 -6.35
C THR A 241 8.96 -3.71 -5.95
N ALA A 242 9.25 -3.32 -4.71
CA ALA A 242 10.47 -3.70 -4.01
C ALA A 242 10.14 -4.10 -2.56
N GLN A 243 9.71 -5.35 -2.38
CA GLN A 243 9.26 -5.85 -1.07
C GLN A 243 10.47 -6.29 -0.23
N GLY A 244 10.50 -5.84 1.02
CA GLY A 244 11.65 -5.86 1.93
C GLY A 244 11.63 -6.91 3.04
N ARG A 245 10.88 -8.01 2.91
CA ARG A 245 10.76 -9.06 3.94
C ARG A 245 12.12 -9.67 4.27
N GLY A 246 12.45 -9.63 5.56
CA GLY A 246 13.78 -9.97 6.08
C GLY A 246 13.95 -11.41 6.53
N SER A 247 12.86 -12.13 6.81
CA SER A 247 12.90 -13.51 7.31
C SER A 247 11.64 -14.32 6.99
N LEU A 248 11.74 -15.65 7.04
CA LEU A 248 10.58 -16.56 6.94
C LEU A 248 9.57 -16.40 8.09
N LEU A 249 10.02 -15.85 9.23
CA LEU A 249 9.18 -15.66 10.42
C LEU A 249 8.27 -14.43 10.32
N GLU A 250 8.59 -13.48 9.44
CA GLU A 250 7.74 -12.33 9.17
C GLU A 250 6.53 -12.76 8.35
N ASP A 251 5.33 -12.34 8.74
CA ASP A 251 4.12 -12.55 7.94
C ASP A 251 3.77 -11.28 7.15
N THR A 252 4.72 -10.80 6.35
CA THR A 252 4.59 -9.58 5.53
C THR A 252 4.61 -9.91 4.04
N GLY A 253 4.18 -8.99 3.19
CA GLY A 253 4.09 -9.21 1.75
C GLY A 253 3.04 -8.34 1.10
N PHE A 254 3.11 -8.24 -0.23
CA PHE A 254 2.15 -7.48 -1.03
C PHE A 254 1.28 -8.43 -1.85
N SER A 255 -0.03 -8.29 -1.76
CA SER A 255 -0.98 -9.05 -2.56
C SER A 255 -1.80 -8.11 -3.43
N PHE A 256 -1.78 -8.32 -4.74
CA PHE A 256 -2.57 -7.58 -5.73
C PHE A 256 -3.66 -8.50 -6.28
N VAL A 257 -4.92 -8.12 -6.08
CA VAL A 257 -6.08 -8.96 -6.41
C VAL A 257 -7.06 -8.14 -7.26
N HIS A 258 -7.44 -8.67 -8.42
CA HIS A 258 -8.30 -7.95 -9.38
C HIS A 258 -7.76 -6.57 -9.79
N CYS A 259 -6.44 -6.43 -9.81
CA CYS A 259 -5.79 -5.18 -10.19
C CYS A 259 -5.59 -5.07 -11.70
N LYS A 260 -5.12 -3.90 -12.13
CA LYS A 260 -4.64 -3.65 -13.49
C LYS A 260 -3.23 -3.10 -13.44
N VAL A 261 -2.29 -3.72 -14.16
CA VAL A 261 -0.93 -3.22 -14.37
C VAL A 261 -0.80 -2.74 -15.81
N THR A 262 -0.41 -1.49 -16.00
CA THR A 262 -0.27 -0.81 -17.30
C THR A 262 0.91 0.15 -17.24
N GLY A 263 1.25 0.80 -18.35
CA GLY A 263 2.24 1.87 -18.31
C GLY A 263 3.12 1.95 -19.55
N SER A 264 4.29 2.54 -19.36
CA SER A 264 5.35 2.66 -20.35
C SER A 264 6.67 2.07 -19.85
N GLY A 265 7.58 1.83 -20.79
CA GLY A 265 8.89 1.22 -20.53
C GLY A 265 8.80 -0.29 -20.28
N ALA A 266 9.94 -0.94 -20.13
CA ALA A 266 10.00 -2.33 -19.71
C ALA A 266 9.84 -2.42 -18.18
N LEU A 267 9.00 -3.31 -17.68
CA LEU A 267 8.64 -3.35 -16.26
C LEU A 267 8.91 -4.72 -15.65
N TYR A 268 9.66 -4.75 -14.55
CA TYR A 268 9.65 -5.87 -13.62
C TYR A 268 8.43 -5.77 -12.70
N LEU A 269 7.76 -6.90 -12.43
CA LEU A 269 6.73 -7.01 -11.40
C LEU A 269 7.29 -6.71 -10.01
N GLY A 270 8.56 -7.05 -9.78
CA GLY A 270 9.25 -6.66 -8.58
C GLY A 270 10.73 -6.97 -8.59
N ARG A 271 11.41 -6.37 -7.63
CA ARG A 271 12.79 -6.69 -7.29
C ARG A 271 12.89 -7.05 -5.81
N ALA A 272 13.63 -8.11 -5.50
CA ALA A 272 13.74 -8.63 -4.14
C ALA A 272 14.65 -7.76 -3.27
N TRP A 273 14.11 -6.67 -2.70
CA TRP A 273 14.87 -5.79 -1.80
C TRP A 273 15.28 -6.53 -0.52
N GLY A 274 14.35 -7.29 0.07
CA GLY A 274 14.61 -8.21 1.16
C GLY A 274 14.92 -9.64 0.67
N PRO A 275 15.68 -10.44 1.44
CA PRO A 275 16.05 -11.80 1.05
C PRO A 275 14.88 -12.79 1.04
N PHE A 276 13.75 -12.47 1.70
CA PHE A 276 12.54 -13.30 1.71
C PHE A 276 11.35 -12.58 1.07
N SER A 277 11.64 -11.72 0.07
CA SER A 277 10.66 -10.87 -0.61
C SER A 277 9.42 -11.66 -1.03
N ARG A 278 8.23 -11.14 -0.72
CA ARG A 278 6.97 -11.85 -0.99
C ARG A 278 5.95 -10.93 -1.64
N VAL A 279 5.63 -11.21 -2.91
CA VAL A 279 4.66 -10.46 -3.71
C VAL A 279 3.80 -11.44 -4.51
N VAL A 280 2.49 -11.25 -4.49
CA VAL A 280 1.51 -12.10 -5.20
C VAL A 280 0.63 -11.23 -6.07
N PHE A 281 0.44 -11.63 -7.33
CA PHE A 281 -0.55 -11.07 -8.24
C PHE A 281 -1.58 -12.15 -8.58
N ALA A 282 -2.85 -11.90 -8.29
CA ALA A 282 -3.95 -12.81 -8.55
C ALA A 282 -5.06 -12.09 -9.33
N TYR A 283 -5.61 -12.75 -10.35
CA TYR A 283 -6.69 -12.21 -11.20
C TYR A 283 -6.42 -10.79 -11.73
N THR A 284 -5.14 -10.47 -11.95
CA THR A 284 -4.68 -9.12 -12.29
C THR A 284 -4.36 -9.06 -13.77
N TYR A 285 -4.92 -8.07 -14.47
CA TYR A 285 -4.54 -7.79 -15.85
C TYR A 285 -3.14 -7.19 -15.88
N MET A 286 -2.30 -7.64 -16.80
CA MET A 286 -0.96 -7.09 -17.01
C MET A 286 -0.76 -6.77 -18.49
N ASP A 287 -0.35 -5.54 -18.77
CA ASP A 287 -0.06 -5.07 -20.12
C ASP A 287 1.24 -5.70 -20.66
N ASN A 288 1.47 -5.57 -21.97
CA ASN A 288 2.64 -6.19 -22.64
C ASN A 288 4.00 -5.52 -22.33
N ILE A 289 4.04 -4.63 -21.34
CA ILE A 289 5.24 -3.97 -20.83
C ILE A 289 6.02 -4.84 -19.83
N ILE A 290 5.42 -5.93 -19.33
CA ILE A 290 6.07 -6.81 -18.36
C ILE A 290 7.20 -7.57 -19.06
N ILE A 291 8.41 -7.45 -18.50
CA ILE A 291 9.57 -8.20 -18.96
C ILE A 291 9.25 -9.70 -18.81
N PRO A 292 9.51 -10.57 -19.81
CA PRO A 292 9.14 -11.99 -19.75
C PRO A 292 9.67 -12.75 -18.52
N ARG A 293 10.85 -12.35 -18.00
CA ARG A 293 11.40 -12.89 -16.74
C ARG A 293 10.52 -12.59 -15.52
N GLY A 294 9.73 -11.52 -15.57
CA GLY A 294 8.82 -11.05 -14.54
C GLY A 294 9.51 -10.35 -13.37
N TRP A 295 10.59 -10.94 -12.85
CA TRP A 295 11.22 -10.56 -11.59
C TRP A 295 12.73 -10.34 -11.71
N TYR A 296 13.28 -9.54 -10.80
CA TYR A 296 14.72 -9.32 -10.69
C TYR A 296 15.22 -9.61 -9.27
N ASN A 297 16.21 -10.47 -9.14
CA ASN A 297 16.77 -10.94 -7.86
C ASN A 297 17.70 -9.94 -7.16
N TRP A 298 17.69 -8.67 -7.58
CA TRP A 298 18.61 -7.64 -7.07
C TRP A 298 20.11 -7.94 -7.32
N GLY A 299 20.42 -8.82 -8.28
CA GLY A 299 21.80 -9.26 -8.54
C GLY A 299 22.32 -10.32 -7.58
N ASP A 300 21.46 -10.86 -6.69
CA ASP A 300 21.79 -11.89 -5.71
C ASP A 300 21.04 -13.19 -6.03
N PRO A 301 21.73 -14.23 -6.52
CA PRO A 301 21.11 -15.52 -6.86
C PRO A 301 20.37 -16.18 -5.70
N ASN A 302 20.73 -15.88 -4.44
CA ASN A 302 20.06 -16.46 -3.27
C ASN A 302 18.63 -15.94 -3.08
N ARG A 303 18.19 -14.94 -3.86
CA ARG A 303 16.86 -14.33 -3.82
C ARG A 303 15.94 -14.79 -4.95
N GLU A 304 16.34 -15.82 -5.71
CA GLU A 304 15.50 -16.43 -6.76
C GLU A 304 14.56 -17.52 -6.23
N VAL A 305 14.78 -17.97 -4.99
CA VAL A 305 14.09 -19.10 -4.35
C VAL A 305 12.98 -18.67 -3.39
#